data_AF-A0A1A3HRA4-F1
#
_entry.id   AF-A0A1A3HRA4-F1
#
_cell.length_a   1.000
_cell.length_b   1.000
_cell.length_c   1.000
_cell.angle_alpha   90.00
_cell.angle_beta   90.00
_cell.angle_gamma   90.00
#
_symmetry.space_group_name_H-M   'P 1'
#
loop_
_entity.id
_entity.type
_entity.pdbx_description
1 polymer ?
#
loop_
_entity_poly.entity_id
_entity_poly.type
_entity_poly.pdbx_seq_one_letter_code
_entity_poly.pdbx_strand_id
1 'polypeptide(L)'
;MTAWPELGTRVTVRYRLPHGSSPPLSDAVGHLVAVHPAVRVRIKTGAIIECAPADVVAVRVLTDAPVRTSDIRNLEHAAAGPGTTWLHGWLLRAGDSADALLNSAVPLEISADITALPAIVDWYRRRDLIPRLAIPDRLLTPPAGLILERTEQVLVRDVPDVPVAQAETASTLKTAPDGTRWVGLSKDVDAWAHELARAADHGATRAYVRAHRPEQIALAQQLGFKPHHRSRYFAVPAAR
;
A
#
# COMPACT_ATOMS: atom_id res chain seq x y z
N MET A 1 19.72 24.83 20.02
CA MET A 1 18.33 24.62 19.59
C MET A 1 18.31 23.53 18.54
N THR A 2 17.63 22.43 18.80
CA THR A 2 17.47 21.35 17.81
C THR A 2 16.65 21.88 16.63
N ALA A 3 17.21 21.82 15.42
CA ALA A 3 16.43 22.12 14.21
C ALA A 3 15.40 21.01 14.01
N TRP A 4 14.13 21.33 14.20
CA TRP A 4 13.04 20.37 14.09
C TRP A 4 12.59 20.22 12.64
N PRO A 5 12.38 18.98 12.14
CA PRO A 5 11.69 18.76 10.88
C PRO A 5 10.24 19.27 10.92
N GLU A 6 9.61 19.42 9.76
CA GLU A 6 8.20 19.76 9.66
C GLU A 6 7.33 18.72 10.38
N LEU A 7 6.24 19.17 11.01
CA LEU A 7 5.24 18.27 11.58
C LEU A 7 4.67 17.35 10.49
N GLY A 8 4.42 16.10 10.85
CA GLY A 8 4.07 15.02 9.91
C GLY A 8 5.29 14.31 9.31
N THR A 9 6.51 14.84 9.46
CA THR A 9 7.72 14.16 8.99
C THR A 9 7.97 12.87 9.77
N ARG A 10 8.30 11.78 9.06
CA ARG A 10 8.71 10.53 9.70
C ARG A 10 10.11 10.69 10.28
N VAL A 11 10.26 10.49 11.58
CA VAL A 11 11.50 10.70 12.33
C VAL A 11 11.81 9.51 13.24
N THR A 12 13.08 9.37 13.59
CA THR A 12 13.48 8.75 14.85
C THR A 12 13.91 9.85 15.81
N VAL A 13 13.34 9.85 17.02
CA VAL A 13 13.70 10.75 18.12
C VAL A 13 14.32 9.91 19.22
N ARG A 14 15.61 10.15 19.47
CA ARG A 14 16.32 9.56 20.60
C ARG A 14 16.25 10.53 21.78
N TYR A 15 15.78 10.06 22.92
CA TYR A 15 15.58 10.89 24.12
C TYR A 15 16.07 10.20 25.39
N ARG A 16 16.37 11.01 26.41
CA ARG A 16 16.77 10.55 27.75
C ARG A 16 15.57 10.05 28.52
N LEU A 17 15.74 8.92 29.19
CA LEU A 17 14.80 8.42 30.20
C LEU A 17 15.12 9.04 31.56
N PRO A 18 14.19 8.97 32.54
CA PRO A 18 14.43 9.46 33.89
C PRO A 18 15.74 8.94 34.47
N HIS A 19 16.43 9.77 35.24
CA HIS A 19 17.69 9.40 35.90
C HIS A 19 17.55 8.07 36.67
N GLY A 20 18.46 7.13 36.40
CA GLY A 20 18.43 5.78 36.97
C GLY A 20 17.81 4.71 36.07
N SER A 21 17.26 5.07 34.91
CA SER A 21 16.74 4.10 33.93
C SER A 21 17.87 3.28 33.29
N SER A 22 17.61 1.98 33.08
CA SER A 22 18.46 1.08 32.30
C SER A 22 17.62 0.42 31.20
N PRO A 23 17.83 0.77 29.91
CA PRO A 23 18.82 1.72 29.38
C PRO A 23 18.52 3.19 29.74
N PRO A 24 19.52 4.10 29.67
CA PRO A 24 19.32 5.53 29.97
C PRO A 24 18.68 6.33 28.83
N LEU A 25 18.59 5.73 27.63
CA LEU A 25 18.06 6.35 26.42
C LEU A 25 16.99 5.43 25.80
N SER A 26 16.04 6.03 25.10
CA SER A 26 15.05 5.33 24.30
C SER A 26 14.87 6.00 22.93
N ASP A 27 14.29 5.26 21.99
CA ASP A 27 14.05 5.71 20.61
C ASP A 27 12.55 5.66 20.30
N ALA A 28 12.00 6.78 19.82
CA ALA A 28 10.64 6.86 19.28
C ALA A 28 10.70 6.95 17.76
N VAL A 29 10.11 5.97 17.05
CA VAL A 29 10.07 5.93 15.59
C VAL A 29 8.64 6.11 15.09
N GLY A 30 8.38 7.21 14.39
CA GLY A 30 7.03 7.57 13.97
C GLY A 30 6.96 8.91 13.25
N HIS A 31 5.77 9.51 13.22
CA HIS A 31 5.58 10.84 12.66
C HIS A 31 5.62 11.91 13.76
N LEU A 32 6.34 13.00 13.52
CA LEU A 32 6.43 14.13 14.45
C LEU A 32 5.09 14.87 14.50
N VAL A 33 4.45 14.94 15.66
CA VAL A 33 3.12 15.57 15.84
C VAL A 33 3.20 16.93 16.50
N ALA A 34 4.12 17.10 17.45
CA ALA A 34 4.37 18.37 18.13
C ALA A 34 5.81 18.43 18.62
N VAL A 35 6.32 19.64 18.81
CA VAL A 35 7.67 19.90 19.37
C VAL A 35 7.65 20.81 20.59
N HIS A 36 6.51 21.45 20.90
CA HIS A 36 6.31 22.31 22.06
C HIS A 36 4.85 22.18 22.54
N PRO A 37 4.58 22.17 23.87
CA PRO A 37 5.55 22.21 24.98
C PRO A 37 6.32 20.89 25.16
N ALA A 38 5.84 19.81 24.53
CA ALA A 38 6.48 18.51 24.52
C ALA A 38 6.68 18.00 23.10
N VAL A 39 7.70 17.15 22.93
CA VAL A 39 7.96 16.48 21.66
C VAL A 39 7.11 15.22 21.61
N ARG A 40 6.18 15.17 20.64
CA ARG A 40 5.23 14.08 20.46
C ARG A 40 5.49 13.36 19.16
N VAL A 41 5.67 12.04 19.24
CA VAL A 41 5.86 11.16 18.08
C VAL A 41 4.73 10.14 18.04
N ARG A 42 3.94 10.14 16.97
CA ARG A 42 2.94 9.09 16.71
C ARG A 42 3.63 7.88 16.10
N ILE A 43 3.76 6.82 16.88
CA ILE A 43 4.38 5.57 16.42
C ILE A 43 3.40 4.75 15.56
N LYS A 44 3.91 3.67 14.93
CA LYS A 44 3.13 2.84 13.99
C LYS A 44 1.80 2.34 14.57
N THR A 45 1.73 2.10 15.88
CA THR A 45 0.50 1.62 16.55
C THR A 45 -0.55 2.71 16.77
N GLY A 46 -0.29 3.96 16.37
CA GLY A 46 -1.14 5.12 16.67
C GLY A 46 -0.87 5.74 18.03
N ALA A 47 -0.17 5.05 18.94
CA ALA A 47 0.21 5.59 20.23
C ALA A 47 1.13 6.82 20.10
N ILE A 48 1.02 7.74 21.05
CA ILE A 48 1.86 8.94 21.13
C ILE A 48 2.93 8.69 22.19
N ILE A 49 4.19 8.71 21.76
CA ILE A 49 5.33 8.80 22.68
C ILE A 49 5.62 10.29 22.89
N GLU A 50 5.72 10.70 24.16
CA GLU A 50 5.99 12.07 24.56
C GLU A 50 7.31 12.14 25.36
N CYS A 51 8.13 13.16 25.08
CA CYS A 51 9.32 13.48 25.86
C CYS A 51 9.52 15.00 25.94
N ALA A 52 10.26 15.46 26.95
CA ALA A 52 10.58 16.88 27.07
C ALA A 52 11.56 17.30 25.95
N PRO A 53 11.43 18.50 25.37
CA PRO A 53 12.36 18.97 24.33
C PRO A 53 13.83 18.98 24.79
N ALA A 54 14.07 19.17 26.09
CA ALA A 54 15.40 19.15 26.71
C ALA A 54 16.02 17.74 26.81
N ASP A 55 15.19 16.69 26.83
CA ASP A 55 15.64 15.30 26.92
C ASP A 55 16.01 14.72 25.57
N VAL A 56 15.67 15.41 24.47
CA VAL A 56 15.97 14.96 23.11
C VAL A 56 17.46 15.07 22.85
N VAL A 57 18.06 13.94 22.48
CA VAL A 57 19.49 13.82 22.20
C VAL A 57 19.75 13.89 20.70
N ALA A 58 18.88 13.28 19.89
CA ALA A 58 19.01 13.29 18.44
C ALA A 58 17.65 13.17 17.76
N VAL A 59 17.53 13.83 16.61
CA VAL A 59 16.39 13.70 15.69
C VAL A 59 16.94 13.38 14.32
N ARG A 60 16.43 12.34 13.68
CA ARG A 60 16.81 11.98 12.31
C ARG A 60 15.56 11.78 11.47
N VAL A 61 15.49 12.50 10.35
CA VAL A 61 14.47 12.27 9.32
C VAL A 61 14.69 10.90 8.72
N LEU A 62 13.63 10.11 8.68
CA LEU A 62 13.62 8.80 8.06
C LEU A 62 12.98 8.91 6.68
N THR A 63 13.54 8.20 5.72
CA THR A 63 12.84 7.86 4.49
C THR A 63 11.60 7.03 4.82
N ASP A 64 10.72 6.85 3.85
CA ASP A 64 9.56 5.98 4.04
C ASP A 64 9.98 4.58 4.50
N ALA A 65 9.13 3.97 5.32
CA ALA A 65 9.37 2.62 5.78
C ALA A 65 9.56 1.70 4.56
N PRO A 66 10.58 0.81 4.56
CA PRO A 66 10.69 -0.19 3.52
C PRO A 66 9.39 -0.97 3.43
N VAL A 67 8.79 -1.01 2.25
CA VAL A 67 7.57 -1.77 2.00
C VAL A 67 7.90 -3.25 2.15
N ARG A 68 7.19 -3.98 3.00
CA ARG A 68 7.43 -5.42 3.19
C ARG A 68 6.66 -6.24 2.17
N THR A 69 7.09 -7.47 1.93
CA THR A 69 6.38 -8.43 1.07
C THR A 69 4.94 -8.67 1.58
N SER A 70 4.73 -8.70 2.90
CA SER A 70 3.40 -8.77 3.51
C SER A 70 2.52 -7.57 3.17
N ASP A 71 3.10 -6.36 3.17
CA ASP A 71 2.36 -5.13 2.87
C ASP A 71 1.88 -5.13 1.41
N ILE A 72 2.72 -5.64 0.50
CA ILE A 72 2.34 -5.83 -0.91
C ILE A 72 1.18 -6.82 -1.03
N ARG A 73 1.28 -8.00 -0.40
CA ARG A 73 0.23 -9.01 -0.42
C ARG A 73 -1.09 -8.48 0.10
N ASN A 74 -1.06 -7.77 1.24
CA ASN A 74 -2.25 -7.21 1.86
C ASN A 74 -2.95 -6.18 0.96
N LEU A 75 -2.17 -5.28 0.35
CA LEU A 75 -2.71 -4.30 -0.58
C LEU A 75 -3.26 -4.95 -1.86
N GLU A 76 -2.52 -5.87 -2.48
CA GLU A 76 -2.98 -6.53 -3.71
C GLU A 76 -4.21 -7.41 -3.47
N HIS A 77 -4.29 -8.09 -2.32
CA HIS A 77 -5.47 -8.83 -1.91
C HIS A 77 -6.67 -7.88 -1.73
N ALA A 78 -6.49 -6.76 -1.03
CA ALA A 78 -7.55 -5.77 -0.90
C ALA A 78 -7.94 -5.23 -2.30
N ALA A 79 -6.98 -4.94 -3.16
CA ALA A 79 -7.23 -4.33 -4.46
C ALA A 79 -7.97 -5.23 -5.48
N ALA A 80 -7.96 -6.55 -5.27
CA ALA A 80 -8.43 -7.53 -6.25
C ALA A 80 -9.90 -7.34 -6.69
N GLY A 81 -10.75 -6.78 -5.83
CA GLY A 81 -12.16 -6.52 -6.14
C GLY A 81 -13.00 -7.80 -6.21
N PRO A 82 -14.25 -7.72 -6.71
CA PRO A 82 -15.12 -8.89 -6.88
C PRO A 82 -14.69 -9.77 -8.06
N GLY A 83 -15.26 -10.98 -8.17
CA GLY A 83 -15.00 -11.88 -9.30
C GLY A 83 -13.63 -12.58 -9.23
N THR A 84 -13.23 -12.99 -8.03
CA THR A 84 -11.93 -13.62 -7.78
C THR A 84 -12.05 -15.10 -7.43
N THR A 85 -11.00 -15.86 -7.70
CA THR A 85 -10.92 -17.29 -7.36
C THR A 85 -9.49 -17.64 -6.99
N TRP A 86 -9.32 -18.46 -5.97
CA TRP A 86 -8.01 -18.98 -5.57
C TRP A 86 -7.65 -20.26 -6.35
N LEU A 87 -6.40 -20.35 -6.79
CA LEU A 87 -5.84 -21.54 -7.44
C LEU A 87 -4.35 -21.64 -7.12
N HIS A 88 -3.95 -22.67 -6.37
CA HIS A 88 -2.55 -22.95 -6.03
C HIS A 88 -1.75 -21.72 -5.53
N GLY A 89 -2.33 -20.95 -4.60
CA GLY A 89 -1.72 -19.74 -4.05
C GLY A 89 -1.84 -18.48 -4.91
N TRP A 90 -2.38 -18.59 -6.12
CA TRP A 90 -2.70 -17.46 -6.99
C TRP A 90 -4.14 -17.00 -6.81
N LEU A 91 -4.33 -15.68 -6.79
CA LEU A 91 -5.64 -15.07 -6.87
C LEU A 91 -5.93 -14.69 -8.32
N LEU A 92 -6.83 -15.42 -8.96
CA LEU A 92 -7.25 -15.20 -10.34
C LEU A 92 -8.41 -14.22 -10.34
N ARG A 93 -8.34 -13.24 -11.25
CA ARG A 93 -9.36 -12.21 -11.42
C ARG A 93 -10.00 -12.36 -12.80
N ALA A 94 -11.32 -12.42 -12.81
CA ALA A 94 -12.14 -12.32 -14.03
C ALA A 94 -13.40 -11.50 -13.68
N GLY A 95 -13.35 -10.22 -13.99
CA GLY A 95 -14.43 -9.28 -13.77
C GLY A 95 -14.75 -8.47 -15.01
N ASP A 96 -15.90 -7.80 -14.97
CA ASP A 96 -16.30 -6.81 -15.95
C ASP A 96 -15.56 -5.51 -15.66
N SER A 97 -14.30 -5.45 -16.10
CA SER A 97 -13.47 -4.26 -15.96
C SER A 97 -13.18 -3.67 -17.32
N ALA A 98 -13.30 -2.34 -17.42
CA ALA A 98 -12.88 -1.59 -18.61
C ALA A 98 -11.38 -1.76 -18.93
N ASP A 99 -10.54 -2.12 -17.93
CA ASP A 99 -9.12 -2.41 -18.15
C ASP A 99 -8.90 -3.92 -18.19
N ALA A 100 -8.72 -4.48 -19.39
CA ALA A 100 -8.55 -5.91 -19.61
C ALA A 100 -7.33 -6.51 -18.88
N LEU A 101 -6.37 -5.70 -18.45
CA LEU A 101 -5.24 -6.17 -17.64
C LEU A 101 -5.65 -6.54 -16.21
N LEU A 102 -6.80 -6.05 -15.73
CA LEU A 102 -7.33 -6.42 -14.42
C LEU A 102 -7.85 -7.86 -14.40
N ASN A 103 -8.10 -8.46 -15.56
CA ASN A 103 -8.31 -9.90 -15.72
C ASN A 103 -6.95 -10.62 -15.77
N SER A 104 -6.29 -10.73 -14.61
CA SER A 104 -4.98 -11.35 -14.46
C SER A 104 -4.81 -12.05 -13.11
N ALA A 105 -3.96 -13.09 -13.10
CA ALA A 105 -3.62 -13.87 -11.90
C ALA A 105 -2.51 -13.19 -11.11
N VAL A 106 -2.66 -13.12 -9.78
CA VAL A 106 -1.70 -12.49 -8.86
C VAL A 106 -1.15 -13.52 -7.87
N PRO A 107 0.17 -13.67 -7.70
CA PRO A 107 0.75 -14.67 -6.79
C PRO A 107 0.75 -14.13 -5.35
N LEU A 108 -0.37 -14.27 -4.63
CA LEU A 108 -0.55 -13.65 -3.32
C LEU A 108 -0.12 -14.52 -2.16
N GLU A 109 -0.32 -15.83 -2.20
CA GLU A 109 0.16 -16.69 -1.12
C GLU A 109 1.67 -16.96 -1.24
N ILE A 110 2.27 -17.44 -0.15
CA ILE A 110 3.68 -17.85 -0.16
C ILE A 110 3.91 -19.15 -0.95
N SER A 111 2.86 -19.94 -1.10
CA SER A 111 2.79 -21.19 -1.87
C SER A 111 2.71 -20.96 -3.39
N ALA A 112 2.48 -19.72 -3.84
CA ALA A 112 2.31 -19.43 -5.25
C ALA A 112 3.62 -19.66 -6.01
N ASP A 113 3.60 -20.58 -6.97
CA ASP A 113 4.74 -20.87 -7.82
C ASP A 113 4.34 -21.03 -9.30
N ILE A 114 5.35 -21.17 -10.16
CA ILE A 114 5.21 -21.22 -11.63
C ILE A 114 4.67 -22.56 -12.13
N THR A 115 4.64 -23.62 -11.31
CA THR A 115 4.11 -24.93 -11.71
C THR A 115 2.59 -24.89 -11.87
N ALA A 116 1.93 -23.90 -11.27
CA ALA A 116 0.50 -23.64 -11.43
C ALA A 116 0.12 -23.01 -12.79
N LEU A 117 1.10 -22.55 -13.59
CA LEU A 117 0.82 -21.80 -14.83
C LEU A 117 -0.08 -22.53 -15.84
N PRO A 118 0.11 -23.83 -16.13
CA PRO A 118 -0.81 -24.55 -17.03
C PRO A 118 -2.26 -24.48 -16.57
N ALA A 119 -2.52 -24.70 -15.28
CA ALA A 119 -3.87 -24.64 -14.72
C ALA A 119 -4.48 -23.23 -14.73
N ILE A 120 -3.65 -22.19 -14.51
CA ILE A 120 -4.05 -20.78 -14.63
C ILE A 120 -4.45 -20.47 -16.08
N VAL A 121 -3.64 -20.90 -17.05
CA VAL A 121 -3.89 -20.72 -18.48
C VAL A 121 -5.22 -21.36 -18.89
N ASP A 122 -5.46 -22.61 -18.47
CA ASP A 122 -6.70 -23.32 -18.77
C ASP A 122 -7.93 -22.69 -18.10
N TRP A 123 -7.75 -22.09 -16.92
CA TRP A 123 -8.84 -21.37 -16.23
C TRP A 123 -9.29 -20.13 -17.02
N TYR A 124 -8.35 -19.35 -17.56
CA TYR A 124 -8.65 -18.17 -18.38
C TYR A 124 -9.23 -18.54 -19.74
N ARG A 125 -8.65 -19.53 -20.42
CA ARG A 125 -9.13 -19.98 -21.74
C ARG A 125 -10.55 -20.49 -21.74
N ARG A 126 -10.96 -21.24 -20.71
CA ARG A 126 -12.35 -21.71 -20.55
C ARG A 126 -13.38 -20.58 -20.41
N ARG A 127 -12.92 -19.34 -20.21
CA ARG A 127 -13.74 -18.14 -20.08
C ARG A 127 -13.52 -17.18 -21.26
N ASP A 128 -12.86 -17.64 -22.33
CA ASP A 128 -12.50 -16.83 -23.50
C ASP A 128 -11.67 -15.58 -23.15
N LEU A 129 -10.86 -15.67 -22.08
CA LEU A 129 -9.97 -14.61 -21.63
C LEU A 129 -8.51 -14.91 -21.99
N ILE A 130 -7.75 -13.86 -22.30
CA ILE A 130 -6.30 -13.94 -22.50
C ILE A 130 -5.66 -14.23 -21.14
N PRO A 131 -4.88 -15.34 -21.00
CA PRO A 131 -4.17 -15.61 -19.76
C PRO A 131 -3.11 -14.55 -19.49
N ARG A 132 -3.26 -13.85 -18.37
CA ARG A 132 -2.34 -12.81 -17.91
C ARG A 132 -1.90 -13.04 -16.48
N LEU A 133 -0.65 -12.68 -16.20
CA LEU A 133 -0.11 -12.63 -14.85
C LEU A 133 0.12 -11.17 -14.48
N ALA A 134 -0.31 -10.76 -13.29
CA ALA A 134 0.11 -9.53 -12.67
C ALA A 134 1.06 -9.92 -11.52
N ILE A 135 2.34 -9.63 -11.68
CA ILE A 135 3.40 -10.01 -10.74
C ILE A 135 3.89 -8.75 -10.03
N PRO A 136 3.44 -8.53 -8.77
CA PRO A 136 3.98 -7.49 -7.92
C PRO A 136 5.45 -7.74 -7.60
N ASP A 137 6.24 -6.67 -7.50
CA ASP A 137 7.65 -6.76 -7.15
C ASP A 137 7.86 -7.61 -5.90
N ARG A 138 8.87 -8.49 -5.93
CA ARG A 138 9.30 -9.34 -4.81
C ARG A 138 8.34 -10.47 -4.41
N LEU A 139 7.19 -10.63 -5.06
CA LEU A 139 6.31 -11.77 -4.76
C LEU A 139 6.72 -13.03 -5.52
N LEU A 140 7.09 -12.89 -6.78
CA LEU A 140 7.50 -14.00 -7.64
C LEU A 140 8.46 -13.47 -8.72
N THR A 141 9.49 -14.25 -9.06
CA THR A 141 10.35 -13.95 -10.20
C THR A 141 9.63 -14.38 -11.48
N PRO A 142 9.35 -13.47 -12.44
CA PRO A 142 8.67 -13.84 -13.67
C PRO A 142 9.44 -14.91 -14.45
N PRO A 143 8.77 -15.97 -14.95
CA PRO A 143 9.37 -16.90 -15.89
C PRO A 143 9.97 -16.19 -17.10
N ALA A 144 11.06 -16.75 -17.63
CA ALA A 144 11.62 -16.29 -18.91
C ALA A 144 10.62 -16.55 -20.06
N GLY A 145 10.66 -15.69 -21.08
CA GLY A 145 9.82 -15.83 -22.28
C GLY A 145 8.40 -15.25 -22.18
N LEU A 146 8.02 -14.70 -21.03
CA LEU A 146 6.77 -13.93 -20.90
C LEU A 146 6.88 -12.56 -21.59
N ILE A 147 5.77 -12.11 -22.19
CA ILE A 147 5.68 -10.81 -22.86
C ILE A 147 5.22 -9.77 -21.84
N LEU A 148 6.08 -8.83 -21.47
CA LEU A 148 5.73 -7.71 -20.60
C LEU A 148 4.79 -6.76 -21.35
N GLU A 149 3.53 -6.68 -20.92
CA GLU A 149 2.52 -5.78 -21.50
C GLU A 149 2.51 -4.41 -20.84
N ARG A 150 2.64 -4.36 -19.51
CA ARG A 150 2.58 -3.10 -18.74
C ARG A 150 3.33 -3.21 -17.42
N THR A 151 3.92 -2.11 -16.98
CA THR A 151 4.33 -1.92 -15.58
C THR A 151 3.50 -0.81 -14.96
N GLU A 152 2.86 -1.10 -13.83
CA GLU A 152 2.15 -0.11 -13.03
C GLU A 152 2.92 0.17 -11.73
N GLN A 153 3.11 1.44 -11.41
CA GLN A 153 3.52 1.89 -10.09
C GLN A 153 2.27 1.96 -9.21
N VAL A 154 2.29 1.24 -8.09
CA VAL A 154 1.29 1.40 -7.02
C VAL A 154 1.82 2.43 -6.05
N LEU A 155 1.02 3.47 -5.80
CA LEU A 155 1.33 4.49 -4.80
C LEU A 155 0.24 4.50 -3.73
N VAL A 156 0.64 4.83 -2.50
CA VAL A 156 -0.26 4.81 -1.33
C VAL A 156 -0.17 6.11 -0.54
N ARG A 157 -1.24 6.44 0.16
CA ARG A 157 -1.31 7.58 1.07
C ARG A 157 -2.09 7.19 2.32
N ASP A 158 -1.64 7.65 3.49
CA ASP A 158 -2.41 7.53 4.72
C ASP A 158 -3.61 8.50 4.67
N VAL A 159 -4.79 8.01 5.05
CA VAL A 159 -6.01 8.80 5.14
C VAL A 159 -6.22 9.16 6.61
N PRO A 160 -6.44 10.44 6.96
CA PRO A 160 -6.68 10.84 8.34
C PRO A 160 -7.86 10.06 8.92
N ASP A 161 -7.65 9.49 10.10
CA ASP A 161 -8.71 8.81 10.84
C ASP A 161 -9.68 9.87 11.38
N VAL A 162 -10.82 10.03 10.70
CA VAL A 162 -11.91 10.89 11.15
C VAL A 162 -12.91 10.00 11.91
N PRO A 163 -13.34 10.37 13.14
CA PRO A 163 -14.33 9.60 13.87
C PRO A 163 -15.60 9.40 13.03
N VAL A 164 -15.89 8.15 12.70
CA VAL A 164 -16.97 7.75 11.79
C VAL A 164 -18.32 8.17 12.37
N ALA A 165 -19.05 9.05 11.67
CA ALA A 165 -20.51 9.07 11.79
C ALA A 165 -21.03 7.85 11.03
N GLN A 166 -21.87 7.03 11.67
CA GLN A 166 -22.38 5.77 11.12
C GLN A 166 -22.95 5.98 9.70
N ALA A 167 -22.18 5.65 8.68
CA ALA A 167 -22.58 5.72 7.28
C ALA A 167 -22.52 4.33 6.66
N GLU A 168 -23.67 3.87 6.18
CA GLU A 168 -23.85 2.59 5.53
C GLU A 168 -23.11 2.56 4.17
N THR A 169 -22.18 1.62 4.07
CA THR A 169 -21.60 1.01 2.85
C THR A 169 -21.35 1.92 1.63
N ALA A 170 -20.14 2.46 1.51
CA ALA A 170 -19.58 2.84 0.21
C ALA A 170 -18.93 1.61 -0.46
N SER A 171 -19.35 1.30 -1.69
CA SER A 171 -18.92 0.15 -2.52
C SER A 171 -17.43 0.13 -2.91
N THR A 172 -16.60 1.01 -2.35
CA THR A 172 -15.18 1.20 -2.68
C THR A 172 -14.22 0.91 -1.53
N LEU A 173 -14.72 0.73 -0.29
CA LEU A 173 -13.88 0.35 0.85
C LEU A 173 -13.53 -1.13 0.80
N LYS A 174 -12.24 -1.45 0.91
CA LYS A 174 -11.73 -2.82 0.84
C LYS A 174 -10.88 -3.11 2.07
N THR A 175 -11.14 -4.21 2.74
CA THR A 175 -10.39 -4.60 3.94
C THR A 175 -9.34 -5.63 3.57
N ALA A 176 -8.08 -5.33 3.88
CA ALA A 176 -6.97 -6.26 3.70
C ALA A 176 -6.96 -7.33 4.82
N PRO A 177 -6.27 -8.46 4.62
CA PRO A 177 -6.16 -9.52 5.64
C PRO A 177 -5.59 -9.06 6.99
N ASP A 178 -4.77 -8.00 7.02
CA ASP A 178 -4.24 -7.40 8.26
C ASP A 178 -5.19 -6.39 8.93
N GLY A 179 -6.42 -6.27 8.43
CA GLY A 179 -7.43 -5.32 8.92
C GLY A 179 -7.29 -3.90 8.36
N THR A 180 -6.26 -3.61 7.55
CA THR A 180 -6.12 -2.29 6.92
C THR A 180 -7.29 -2.01 5.99
N ARG A 181 -7.93 -0.85 6.15
CA ARG A 181 -9.06 -0.42 5.33
C ARG A 181 -8.57 0.50 4.22
N TRP A 182 -8.62 -0.01 2.99
CA TRP A 182 -8.12 0.63 1.78
C TRP A 182 -9.25 1.20 0.93
N VAL A 183 -9.02 2.35 0.33
CA VAL A 183 -9.78 2.84 -0.82
C VAL A 183 -8.88 2.88 -2.06
N GLY A 184 -9.36 2.37 -3.19
CA GLY A 184 -8.72 2.58 -4.48
C GLY A 184 -9.33 3.79 -5.16
N LEU A 185 -8.52 4.78 -5.55
CA LEU A 185 -9.04 5.96 -6.25
C LEU A 185 -9.22 5.70 -7.74
N SER A 186 -10.15 6.42 -8.34
CA SER A 186 -10.42 6.33 -9.78
C SER A 186 -9.28 6.95 -10.61
N LYS A 187 -9.35 6.79 -11.94
CA LYS A 187 -8.40 7.44 -12.87
C LYS A 187 -8.67 8.95 -13.01
N ASP A 188 -9.81 9.44 -12.51
CA ASP A 188 -10.19 10.84 -12.54
C ASP A 188 -9.58 11.58 -11.36
N VAL A 189 -8.52 12.32 -11.64
CA VAL A 189 -7.69 13.01 -10.64
C VAL A 189 -8.42 14.18 -9.98
N ASP A 190 -9.37 14.80 -10.68
CA ASP A 190 -10.15 15.92 -10.15
C ASP A 190 -11.13 15.42 -9.07
N ALA A 191 -11.53 14.14 -9.14
CA ALA A 191 -12.39 13.50 -8.16
C ALA A 191 -11.66 13.07 -6.87
N TRP A 192 -10.32 13.00 -6.86
CA TRP A 192 -9.56 12.38 -5.77
C TRP A 192 -9.77 13.04 -4.41
N ALA A 193 -9.83 14.37 -4.35
CA ALA A 193 -10.06 15.07 -3.09
C ALA A 193 -11.42 14.68 -2.47
N HIS A 194 -12.45 14.62 -3.30
CA HIS A 194 -13.79 14.23 -2.88
C HIS A 194 -13.87 12.73 -2.55
N GLU A 195 -13.21 11.87 -3.32
CA GLU A 195 -13.10 10.43 -3.04
C GLU A 195 -12.37 10.15 -1.72
N LEU A 196 -11.28 10.86 -1.43
CA LEU A 196 -10.52 10.74 -0.19
C LEU A 196 -11.33 11.19 1.03
N ALA A 197 -12.00 12.35 0.94
CA ALA A 197 -12.85 12.86 2.01
C ALA A 197 -13.97 11.86 2.32
N ARG A 198 -14.69 11.42 1.28
CA ARG A 198 -15.73 10.40 1.42
C ARG A 198 -15.16 9.10 2.01
N ALA A 199 -14.01 8.64 1.54
CA ALA A 199 -13.41 7.41 2.05
C ALA A 199 -13.03 7.52 3.53
N ALA A 200 -12.52 8.67 3.98
CA ALA A 200 -12.24 8.95 5.38
C ALA A 200 -13.51 8.86 6.23
N ASP A 201 -14.61 9.45 5.78
CA ASP A 201 -15.91 9.39 6.46
C ASP A 201 -16.43 7.95 6.61
N HIS A 202 -16.05 7.07 5.68
CA HIS A 202 -16.39 5.64 5.71
C HIS A 202 -15.30 4.77 6.38
N GLY A 203 -14.34 5.40 7.06
CA GLY A 203 -13.32 4.71 7.86
C GLY A 203 -12.13 4.18 7.08
N ALA A 204 -11.91 4.56 5.81
CA ALA A 204 -10.66 4.24 5.12
C ALA A 204 -9.48 4.83 5.89
N THR A 205 -8.50 3.99 6.20
CA THR A 205 -7.26 4.42 6.86
C THR A 205 -6.15 4.66 5.85
N ARG A 206 -6.29 4.11 4.63
CA ARG A 206 -5.33 4.23 3.56
C ARG A 206 -5.99 4.31 2.18
N ALA A 207 -5.34 5.01 1.27
CA ALA A 207 -5.73 5.11 -0.13
C ALA A 207 -4.61 4.59 -1.02
N TYR A 208 -4.97 4.02 -2.18
CA TYR A 208 -4.01 3.61 -3.21
C TYR A 208 -4.44 4.06 -4.61
N VAL A 209 -3.43 4.25 -5.47
CA VAL A 209 -3.60 4.53 -6.90
C VAL A 209 -2.67 3.62 -7.70
N ARG A 210 -3.08 3.24 -8.91
CA ARG A 210 -2.23 2.53 -9.88
C ARG A 210 -1.99 3.45 -11.07
N ALA A 211 -0.72 3.74 -11.35
CA ALA A 211 -0.31 4.63 -12.42
C ALA A 211 0.77 3.96 -13.28
N HIS A 212 0.63 4.00 -14.60
CA HIS A 212 1.66 3.52 -15.54
C HIS A 212 2.30 4.65 -16.35
N ARG A 213 1.70 5.85 -16.35
CA ARG A 213 2.24 7.01 -17.06
C ARG A 213 2.99 7.95 -16.11
N PRO A 214 4.15 8.51 -16.50
CA PRO A 214 4.95 9.40 -15.65
C PRO A 214 4.17 10.58 -15.05
N GLU A 215 3.29 11.20 -15.83
CA GLU A 215 2.45 12.33 -15.42
C GLU A 215 1.44 11.95 -14.33
N GLN A 216 0.89 10.73 -14.38
CA GLN A 216 -0.01 10.22 -13.33
C GLN A 216 0.76 9.95 -12.03
N ILE A 217 1.98 9.44 -12.15
CA ILE A 217 2.87 9.18 -11.00
C ILE A 217 3.24 10.52 -10.34
N ALA A 218 3.67 11.50 -11.13
CA ALA A 218 4.07 12.81 -10.64
C ALA A 218 2.90 13.53 -9.94
N LEU A 219 1.71 13.50 -10.54
CA LEU A 219 0.52 14.08 -9.92
C LEU A 219 0.14 13.39 -8.62
N ALA A 220 0.21 12.05 -8.57
CA ALA A 220 -0.03 11.32 -7.33
C ALA A 220 0.95 11.73 -6.23
N GLN A 221 2.23 11.89 -6.56
CA GLN A 221 3.26 12.33 -5.62
C GLN A 221 3.01 13.76 -5.11
N GLN A 222 2.61 14.68 -5.99
CA GLN A 222 2.21 16.04 -5.58
C GLN A 222 1.03 16.03 -4.61
N LEU A 223 0.11 15.07 -4.77
CA LEU A 223 -1.03 14.85 -3.88
C LEU A 223 -0.68 14.00 -2.64
N GLY A 224 0.60 13.82 -2.36
CA GLY A 224 1.09 13.15 -1.14
C GLY A 224 1.04 11.63 -1.16
N PHE A 225 0.79 11.01 -2.33
CA PHE A 225 0.99 9.57 -2.49
C PHE A 225 2.46 9.22 -2.61
N LYS A 226 2.84 8.10 -2.02
CA LYS A 226 4.23 7.63 -1.99
C LYS A 226 4.35 6.30 -2.71
N PRO A 227 5.43 6.05 -3.47
CA PRO A 227 5.64 4.76 -4.13
C PRO A 227 5.60 3.60 -3.13
N HIS A 228 4.81 2.57 -3.44
CA HIS A 228 4.71 1.37 -2.62
C HIS A 228 5.47 0.20 -3.26
N HIS A 229 5.08 -0.16 -4.47
CA HIS A 229 5.69 -1.23 -5.26
C HIS A 229 5.27 -1.11 -6.73
N ARG A 230 5.85 -1.91 -7.62
CA ARG A 230 5.36 -2.04 -9.00
C ARG A 230 4.66 -3.37 -9.18
N SER A 231 3.69 -3.40 -10.09
CA SER A 231 3.09 -4.62 -10.61
C SER A 231 3.36 -4.70 -12.11
N ARG A 232 3.92 -5.84 -12.53
CA ARG A 232 4.24 -6.10 -13.94
C ARG A 232 3.24 -7.08 -14.51
N TYR A 233 2.61 -6.68 -15.61
CA TYR A 233 1.60 -7.47 -16.31
C TYR A 233 2.24 -8.17 -17.48
N PHE A 234 2.02 -9.48 -17.55
CA PHE A 234 2.58 -10.34 -18.57
C PHE A 234 1.47 -11.12 -19.26
N ALA A 235 1.48 -11.09 -20.59
CA ALA A 235 0.72 -12.08 -21.36
C ALA A 235 1.47 -13.41 -21.30
N VAL A 236 0.75 -14.50 -21.04
CA VAL A 236 1.28 -15.84 -21.20
C VAL A 236 1.04 -16.24 -22.66
N PRO A 237 2.10 -16.45 -23.47
CA PRO A 237 1.93 -16.86 -24.85
C PRO A 237 1.09 -18.13 -24.93
N ALA A 238 0.28 -18.26 -25.98
CA ALA A 238 -0.29 -19.56 -26.28
C ALA A 238 0.88 -20.54 -26.48
N ALA A 239 0.91 -21.62 -25.69
CA ALA A 239 1.84 -22.71 -25.94
C ALA A 239 1.80 -23.05 -27.44
N ARG A 240 2.98 -23.01 -28.07
CA ARG A 240 3.16 -23.45 -29.44
C ARG A 240 3.05 -24.97 -29.51
#